data_AF-A0ABD6MBE7-F1
#
_entry.id   AF-A0ABD6MBE7-F1
#
_cell.length_a   1.000
_cell.length_b   1.000
_cell.length_c   1.000
_cell.angle_alpha   90.00
_cell.angle_beta   90.00
_cell.angle_gamma   90.00
#
_symmetry.space_group_name_H-M   'P 1'
#
loop_
_entity.id
_entity.type
_entity.pdbx_description
1 polymer ?
#
loop_
_entity_poly.entity_id
_entity_poly.type
_entity_poly.pdbx_seq_one_letter_code
_entity_poly.pdbx_strand_id
1 'polypeptide(L)'
;MAPHWIDLVRNPDVLGTLYSDVPPLESVRLRSFQLDWRGPALTLRIDLPAYPDPVRVPPEWSKRGHDTLQLHVQFTAVEDLTMRGWIPTAPVDVSLAALAYRRILVRIAEADFGLSFTSSDSLTVGHISSYRMTETGSDEVPHSFVSRLDTRLFTSLPGTHESTFYQ
;
A
#
# COMPACT_ATOMS: atom_id res chain seq x y z
N MET A 1 4.14 -18.20 14.40
CA MET A 1 3.93 -18.11 12.93
C MET A 1 3.81 -16.63 12.60
N ALA A 2 4.48 -16.14 11.56
CA ALA A 2 4.27 -14.77 11.09
C ALA A 2 2.87 -14.68 10.47
N PRO A 3 2.04 -13.68 10.83
CA PRO A 3 0.72 -13.54 10.22
C PRO A 3 0.85 -13.18 8.74
N HIS A 4 -0.01 -13.75 7.89
CA HIS A 4 -0.17 -13.23 6.53
C HIS A 4 -0.89 -11.90 6.61
N TRP A 5 -0.38 -10.88 5.92
CA TRP A 5 -0.85 -9.51 6.09
C TRP A 5 -2.34 -9.36 5.75
N ILE A 6 -2.83 -10.12 4.77
CA ILE A 6 -4.23 -10.08 4.34
C ILE A 6 -5.20 -10.52 5.44
N ASP A 7 -4.78 -11.42 6.33
CA ASP A 7 -5.62 -11.93 7.42
C ASP A 7 -5.88 -10.87 8.49
N LEU A 8 -5.05 -9.82 8.49
CA LEU A 8 -5.15 -8.68 9.40
C LEU A 8 -5.90 -7.50 8.76
N VAL A 9 -6.23 -7.56 7.47
CA VAL A 9 -6.98 -6.52 6.76
C VAL A 9 -8.47 -6.64 7.10
N ARG A 10 -9.08 -5.55 7.57
CA ARG A 10 -10.50 -5.52 7.97
C ARG A 10 -11.47 -5.63 6.80
N ASN A 11 -11.03 -5.22 5.62
CA ASN A 11 -11.82 -5.18 4.40
C ASN A 11 -11.19 -6.04 3.28
N PRO A 12 -10.93 -7.33 3.51
CA PRO A 12 -10.12 -8.15 2.60
C PRO A 12 -10.76 -8.32 1.21
N ASP A 13 -12.08 -8.23 1.13
CA ASP A 13 -12.85 -8.36 -0.11
C ASP A 13 -12.39 -7.37 -1.20
N VAL A 14 -11.89 -6.20 -0.83
CA VAL A 14 -11.43 -5.17 -1.80
C VAL A 14 -10.25 -5.66 -2.66
N LEU A 15 -9.41 -6.55 -2.12
CA LEU A 15 -8.34 -7.20 -2.87
C LEU A 15 -8.79 -8.54 -3.46
N GLY A 16 -9.72 -9.24 -2.79
CA GLY A 16 -10.30 -10.49 -3.30
C GLY A 16 -11.04 -10.33 -4.63
N THR A 17 -11.49 -9.12 -4.99
CA THR A 17 -12.02 -8.86 -6.33
C THR A 17 -10.96 -8.90 -7.43
N LEU A 18 -9.71 -8.56 -7.11
CA LEU A 18 -8.60 -8.46 -8.06
C LEU A 18 -7.70 -9.70 -8.04
N TYR A 19 -7.46 -10.28 -6.87
CA TYR A 19 -6.56 -11.42 -6.68
C TYR A 19 -7.32 -12.66 -6.22
N SER A 20 -7.00 -13.81 -6.82
CA SER A 20 -7.33 -15.12 -6.24
C SER A 20 -6.44 -15.45 -5.05
N ASP A 21 -5.18 -15.00 -5.12
CA ASP A 21 -4.14 -15.14 -4.10
C ASP A 21 -3.39 -13.81 -4.02
N VAL A 22 -3.45 -13.17 -2.85
CA VAL A 22 -2.92 -11.82 -2.66
C VAL A 22 -1.40 -11.93 -2.47
N PRO A 23 -0.57 -11.20 -3.23
CA PRO A 23 0.87 -11.34 -3.14
C PRO A 23 1.39 -10.98 -1.74
N PRO A 24 2.49 -11.61 -1.30
CA PRO A 24 3.18 -11.20 -0.08
C PRO A 24 3.72 -9.77 -0.25
N LEU A 25 3.99 -9.09 0.87
CA LEU A 25 4.61 -7.77 0.85
C LEU A 25 6.16 -7.86 0.76
N GLU A 26 6.64 -8.74 -0.10
CA GLU A 26 8.06 -8.94 -0.41
C GLU A 26 8.36 -8.24 -1.75
N SER A 27 9.48 -7.51 -1.83
CA SER A 27 9.86 -6.73 -3.01
C SER A 27 8.79 -5.71 -3.45
N VAL A 28 8.13 -5.06 -2.49
CA VAL A 28 7.16 -3.98 -2.76
C VAL A 28 7.89 -2.66 -3.06
N ARG A 29 7.31 -1.81 -3.91
CA ARG A 29 7.83 -0.45 -4.08
C ARG A 29 7.16 0.49 -3.08
N LEU A 30 7.91 0.95 -2.09
CA LEU A 30 7.43 1.96 -1.16
C LEU A 30 7.43 3.34 -1.83
N ARG A 31 6.26 3.96 -1.98
CA ARG A 31 6.09 5.28 -2.59
C ARG A 31 6.12 6.39 -1.57
N SER A 32 5.41 6.20 -0.47
CA SER A 32 5.37 7.14 0.63
C SER A 32 4.88 6.44 1.90
N PHE A 33 5.15 7.06 3.04
CA PHE A 33 4.44 6.79 4.27
C PHE A 33 3.93 8.12 4.82
N GLN A 34 2.68 8.16 5.24
CA GLN A 34 2.04 9.36 5.78
C GLN A 34 1.66 9.10 7.24
N LEU A 35 2.02 10.04 8.12
CA LEU A 35 1.58 10.05 9.51
C LEU A 35 0.35 10.96 9.63
N ASP A 36 -0.69 10.48 10.31
CA ASP A 36 -1.82 11.32 10.65
C ASP A 36 -1.55 12.05 11.97
N TRP A 37 -1.79 13.37 11.98
CA TRP A 37 -1.66 14.19 13.20
C TRP A 37 -2.87 14.05 14.13
N ARG A 38 -4.03 13.58 13.63
CA ARG A 38 -5.30 13.49 14.39
C ARG A 38 -5.42 12.22 15.22
N GLY A 39 -4.59 11.23 14.95
CA GLY A 39 -4.54 9.97 15.68
C GLY A 39 -3.29 9.20 15.27
N PRO A 40 -2.79 8.31 16.11
CA PRO A 40 -1.59 7.53 15.81
C PRO A 40 -1.88 6.53 14.67
N ALA A 41 -1.83 7.01 13.43
CA ALA A 41 -2.07 6.23 12.22
C ALA A 41 -0.95 6.49 11.22
N LEU A 42 -0.61 5.44 10.47
CA LEU A 42 0.40 5.47 9.43
C LEU A 42 -0.17 4.82 8.19
N THR A 43 -0.14 5.52 7.06
CA THR A 43 -0.59 5.01 5.76
C THR A 43 0.62 4.80 4.88
N LEU A 44 0.86 3.56 4.47
CA LEU A 44 1.83 3.23 3.43
C LEU A 44 1.15 3.32 2.07
N ARG A 45 1.78 4.00 1.11
CA ARG A 45 1.44 3.88 -0.30
C ARG A 45 2.48 2.99 -0.97
N ILE A 46 2.03 1.87 -1.51
CA ILE A 46 2.90 0.85 -2.08
C ILE A 46 2.41 0.39 -3.44
N ASP A 47 3.34 0.03 -4.31
CA ASP A 47 3.04 -0.80 -5.48
C ASP A 47 3.25 -2.27 -5.11
N LEU A 48 2.28 -3.11 -5.42
CA LEU A 48 2.38 -4.55 -5.18
C LEU A 48 3.38 -5.20 -6.15
N PRO A 49 4.07 -6.27 -5.72
CA PRO A 49 5.16 -6.88 -6.50
C PRO A 49 4.64 -7.69 -7.70
N ALA A 50 3.36 -8.04 -7.71
CA ALA A 50 2.71 -8.80 -8.77
C ALA A 50 1.40 -8.15 -9.17
N TYR A 51 1.21 -7.93 -10.47
CA TYR A 51 -0.04 -7.41 -11.00
C TYR A 51 -1.16 -8.47 -10.96
N PRO A 52 -2.45 -8.10 -10.80
CA PRO A 52 -3.53 -9.07 -10.76
C PRO A 52 -3.72 -9.79 -12.10
N ASP A 53 -4.39 -10.94 -12.05
CA ASP A 53 -4.70 -11.74 -13.24
C ASP A 53 -5.53 -10.91 -14.26
N PRO A 54 -5.16 -10.89 -15.55
CA PRO A 54 -5.92 -10.23 -16.60
C PRO A 54 -7.43 -10.52 -16.62
N VAL A 55 -7.88 -11.69 -16.15
CA VAL A 55 -9.31 -12.04 -16.11
C VAL A 55 -10.09 -11.32 -15.00
N ARG A 56 -9.40 -10.83 -13.97
CA ARG A 56 -9.98 -10.18 -12.79
C ARG A 56 -9.88 -8.66 -12.82
N VAL A 57 -8.96 -8.11 -13.61
CA VAL A 57 -8.82 -6.65 -13.75
C VAL A 57 -9.95 -6.08 -14.62
N PRO A 58 -10.41 -4.85 -14.34
CA PRO A 58 -11.33 -4.15 -15.23
C PRO A 58 -10.81 -4.07 -16.67
N PRO A 59 -11.60 -4.38 -17.71
CA PRO A 59 -11.14 -4.41 -19.10
C PRO A 59 -10.52 -3.09 -19.58
N GLU A 60 -10.96 -1.96 -19.03
CA GLU A 60 -10.43 -0.64 -19.34
C GLU A 60 -8.96 -0.48 -18.91
N TRP A 61 -8.52 -1.14 -17.83
CA TRP A 61 -7.13 -1.11 -17.39
C TRP A 61 -6.24 -1.88 -18.37
N SER A 62 -6.71 -3.03 -18.86
CA SER A 62 -6.02 -3.81 -19.89
C SER A 62 -5.88 -3.03 -21.20
N LYS A 63 -6.94 -2.32 -21.64
CA LYS A 63 -6.88 -1.46 -22.84
C LYS A 63 -5.88 -0.32 -22.71
N ARG A 64 -5.67 0.19 -21.48
CA ARG A 64 -4.69 1.23 -21.18
C ARG A 64 -3.26 0.69 -20.99
N GLY A 65 -3.08 -0.63 -21.05
CA GLY A 65 -1.78 -1.27 -20.87
C GLY A 65 -1.21 -1.09 -19.46
N HIS A 66 -2.08 -1.05 -18.45
CA HIS A 66 -1.64 -0.97 -17.07
C HIS A 66 -0.95 -2.28 -16.65
N ASP A 67 0.10 -2.14 -15.84
CA ASP A 67 0.97 -3.23 -15.40
C ASP A 67 1.31 -3.15 -13.90
N THR A 68 0.88 -2.08 -13.22
CA THR A 68 1.20 -1.85 -11.82
C THR A 68 -0.07 -1.57 -11.02
N LEU A 69 -0.17 -2.22 -9.85
CA LEU A 69 -1.24 -1.99 -8.89
C LEU A 69 -0.67 -1.27 -7.67
N GLN A 70 -1.21 -0.11 -7.36
CA GLN A 70 -0.85 0.70 -6.20
C GLN A 70 -2.02 0.73 -5.21
N LEU A 71 -1.71 0.70 -3.92
CA LEU A 71 -2.73 0.78 -2.87
C LEU A 71 -2.19 1.47 -1.62
N HIS A 72 -3.12 1.85 -0.75
CA HIS A 72 -2.84 2.29 0.60
C HIS A 72 -3.03 1.14 1.60
N VAL A 73 -2.05 0.94 2.48
CA VAL A 73 -2.17 0.09 3.67
C VAL A 73 -2.10 0.99 4.89
N GLN A 74 -3.22 1.11 5.60
CA GLN A 74 -3.33 1.93 6.79
C GLN A 74 -3.20 1.10 8.06
N PHE A 75 -2.33 1.56 8.94
CA PHE A 75 -2.09 1.05 10.28
C PHE A 75 -2.65 2.04 11.30
N THR A 76 -3.24 1.51 12.38
CA THR A 76 -3.84 2.32 13.46
C THR A 76 -3.23 1.96 14.81
N ALA A 77 -3.36 2.87 15.78
CA ALA A 77 -2.70 2.76 17.08
C ALA A 77 -1.17 2.63 16.96
N VAL A 78 -0.57 3.40 16.05
CA VAL A 78 0.87 3.37 15.76
C VAL A 78 1.70 3.91 16.94
N GLU A 79 2.69 3.14 17.37
CA GLU A 79 3.63 3.49 18.45
C GLU A 79 5.06 3.06 18.05
N ASP A 80 6.05 3.46 18.84
CA ASP A 80 7.47 3.05 18.67
C ASP A 80 8.06 3.30 17.26
N LEU A 81 7.57 4.35 16.59
CA LEU A 81 7.99 4.68 15.23
C LEU A 81 9.48 5.06 15.19
N THR A 82 10.24 4.33 14.39
CA THR A 82 11.65 4.60 14.10
C THR A 82 11.86 4.58 12.60
N MET A 83 12.58 5.59 12.09
CA MET A 83 13.01 5.66 10.69
C MET A 83 14.51 5.93 10.61
N ARG A 84 15.16 5.28 9.65
CA ARG A 84 16.56 5.48 9.26
C ARG A 84 16.66 5.47 7.75
N GLY A 85 17.51 6.33 7.21
CA GLY A 85 17.67 6.49 5.76
C GLY A 85 16.52 7.26 5.11
N TRP A 86 16.47 7.22 3.79
CA TRP A 86 15.41 7.82 2.97
C TRP A 86 14.71 6.72 2.16
N ILE A 87 13.47 6.98 1.72
CA ILE A 87 12.71 6.00 0.92
C ILE A 87 13.55 5.63 -0.32
N PRO A 88 13.86 4.33 -0.52
CA PRO A 88 14.72 3.91 -1.60
C PRO A 88 13.96 3.88 -2.92
N THR A 89 14.70 3.99 -4.02
CA THR A 89 14.17 3.68 -5.36
C THR A 89 14.07 2.17 -5.61
N ALA A 90 14.79 1.37 -4.81
CA ALA A 90 14.73 -0.08 -4.85
C ALA A 90 13.48 -0.61 -4.11
N PRO A 91 12.97 -1.79 -4.50
CA PRO A 91 11.95 -2.48 -3.73
C PRO A 91 12.40 -2.80 -2.31
N VAL A 92 11.44 -2.89 -1.38
CA VAL A 92 11.65 -3.17 0.04
C VAL A 92 10.81 -4.35 0.47
N ASP A 93 11.19 -4.99 1.57
CA ASP A 93 10.37 -6.04 2.19
C ASP A 93 9.62 -5.48 3.40
N VAL A 94 8.33 -5.79 3.50
CA VAL A 94 7.49 -5.47 4.66
C VAL A 94 7.17 -6.75 5.40
N SER A 95 7.69 -6.85 6.62
CA SER A 95 7.46 -7.99 7.51
C SER A 95 6.59 -7.61 8.71
N LEU A 96 5.79 -8.58 9.14
CA LEU A 96 4.83 -8.46 10.23
C LEU A 96 5.12 -9.54 11.26
N ALA A 97 5.22 -9.15 12.52
CA ALA A 97 5.35 -10.08 13.65
C ALA A 97 4.26 -9.83 14.68
N ALA A 98 3.54 -10.87 15.07
CA ALA A 98 2.53 -10.78 16.12
C ALA A 98 3.18 -10.48 17.48
N LEU A 99 2.53 -9.62 18.26
CA LEU A 99 2.88 -9.28 19.63
C LEU A 99 1.68 -9.59 20.56
N ALA A 100 1.87 -9.39 21.86
CA ALA A 100 0.79 -9.50 22.84
C ALA A 100 -0.29 -8.42 22.61
N TYR A 101 -1.50 -8.66 23.15
CA TYR A 101 -2.59 -7.67 23.19
C TYR A 101 -3.06 -7.15 21.82
N ARG A 102 -3.16 -8.03 20.81
CA ARG A 102 -3.63 -7.66 19.45
C ARG A 102 -2.78 -6.58 18.80
N ARG A 103 -1.46 -6.67 19.03
CA ARG A 103 -0.46 -5.77 18.47
C ARG A 103 0.38 -6.52 17.43
N ILE A 104 0.94 -5.77 16.50
CA ILE A 104 1.92 -6.24 15.53
C ILE A 104 3.12 -5.30 15.51
N LEU A 105 4.29 -5.87 15.26
CA LEU A 105 5.49 -5.15 14.89
C LEU A 105 5.62 -5.20 13.37
N VAL A 106 5.69 -4.01 12.76
CA VAL A 106 5.91 -3.82 11.34
C VAL A 106 7.37 -3.42 11.14
N ARG A 107 8.05 -4.08 10.20
CA ARG A 107 9.39 -3.69 9.76
C ARG A 107 9.43 -3.62 8.25
N ILE A 108 9.92 -2.50 7.75
CA ILE A 108 10.20 -2.24 6.35
C ILE A 108 11.70 -2.00 6.25
N ALA A 109 12.39 -2.82 5.45
CA ALA A 109 13.83 -2.74 5.37
C ALA A 109 14.35 -2.97 3.95
N GLU A 110 15.42 -2.24 3.65
CA GLU A 110 16.33 -2.39 2.51
C GLU A 110 17.73 -2.01 3.04
N ALA A 111 18.82 -2.23 2.29
CA ALA A 111 20.20 -2.05 2.74
C ALA A 111 20.45 -0.77 3.55
N ASP A 112 19.99 0.39 3.07
CA ASP A 112 20.23 1.70 3.70
C ASP A 112 18.96 2.38 4.25
N PHE A 113 17.81 1.70 4.17
CA PHE A 113 16.52 2.21 4.63
C PHE A 113 15.90 1.27 5.66
N GLY A 114 15.42 1.84 6.77
CA GLY A 114 14.69 1.10 7.79
C GLY A 114 13.54 1.93 8.36
N LEU A 115 12.33 1.39 8.31
CA LEU A 115 11.15 1.92 8.97
C LEU A 115 10.54 0.83 9.85
N SER A 116 10.31 1.12 11.13
CA SER A 116 9.67 0.16 12.04
C SER A 116 8.74 0.85 13.00
N PHE A 117 7.65 0.18 13.35
CA PHE A 117 6.68 0.68 14.32
C PHE A 117 5.83 -0.47 14.86
N THR A 118 5.21 -0.27 16.02
CA THR A 118 4.16 -1.15 16.52
C THR A 118 2.78 -0.59 16.17
N SER A 119 1.79 -1.45 15.93
CA SER A 119 0.41 -1.03 15.64
C SER A 119 -0.60 -2.07 16.08
N SER A 120 -1.90 -1.79 15.96
CA SER A 120 -2.94 -2.80 16.13
C SER A 120 -2.89 -3.86 15.03
N ASP A 121 -3.38 -5.07 15.31
CA ASP A 121 -3.49 -6.19 14.38
C ASP A 121 -4.61 -6.03 13.32
N SER A 122 -4.99 -4.79 13.02
CA SER A 122 -6.19 -4.45 12.27
C SER A 122 -5.88 -3.36 11.23
N LEU A 123 -5.53 -3.78 10.03
CA LEU A 123 -5.15 -2.93 8.91
C LEU A 123 -6.36 -2.60 8.04
N THR A 124 -6.28 -1.51 7.28
CA THR A 124 -7.28 -1.17 6.26
C THR A 124 -6.59 -0.96 4.92
N VAL A 125 -7.16 -1.52 3.85
CA VAL A 125 -6.69 -1.27 2.48
C VAL A 125 -7.59 -0.26 1.79
N GLY A 126 -7.00 0.72 1.11
CA GLY A 126 -7.73 1.78 0.42
C GLY A 126 -7.03 2.27 -0.83
N HIS A 127 -7.65 3.23 -1.52
CA HIS A 127 -7.11 3.94 -2.68
C HIS A 127 -6.44 3.02 -3.72
N ILE A 128 -7.09 1.90 -4.02
CA ILE A 128 -6.57 0.94 -4.98
C ILE A 128 -6.65 1.55 -6.36
N SER A 129 -5.49 1.65 -7.00
CA SER A 129 -5.34 2.20 -8.33
C SER A 129 -4.41 1.36 -9.17
N SER A 130 -4.50 1.57 -10.47
CA SER A 130 -3.71 0.89 -11.46
C SER A 130 -3.20 1.89 -12.47
N TYR A 131 -1.98 1.69 -12.94
CA TYR A 131 -1.32 2.54 -13.93
C TYR A 131 -0.29 1.75 -14.74
N ARG A 132 0.28 2.40 -15.74
CA ARG A 132 1.41 1.89 -16.52
C ARG A 132 2.71 2.49 -16.01
N MET A 133 3.61 1.67 -15.49
CA MET A 133 4.90 2.12 -14.98
C MET A 133 5.76 2.72 -16.10
N THR A 134 6.42 3.83 -15.80
CA THR A 134 7.41 4.44 -16.70
C THR A 134 8.77 3.76 -16.56
N GLU A 135 9.65 3.94 -17.55
CA GLU A 135 11.04 3.46 -17.47
C GLU A 135 11.81 4.05 -16.28
N THR A 136 11.43 5.26 -15.84
CA THR A 136 12.00 5.94 -14.67
C THR A 136 11.45 5.41 -13.34
N GLY A 137 10.43 4.55 -13.38
CA GLY A 137 9.73 4.06 -12.20
C GLY A 137 8.79 5.08 -11.55
N SER A 138 8.47 6.18 -12.23
CA SER A 138 7.56 7.22 -11.72
C SER A 138 6.11 6.75 -11.73
N ASP A 139 5.35 7.16 -10.72
CA ASP A 139 3.89 7.02 -10.65
C ASP A 139 3.17 8.36 -10.96
N GLU A 140 3.88 9.38 -11.44
CA GLU A 140 3.29 10.66 -11.91
C GLU A 140 2.66 10.53 -13.31
N VAL A 141 1.78 9.56 -13.48
CA VAL A 141 1.07 9.27 -14.73
C VAL A 141 -0.43 9.17 -14.46
N PRO A 142 -1.29 9.03 -15.49
CA PRO A 142 -2.72 8.79 -15.24
C PRO A 142 -2.95 7.45 -14.54
N HIS A 143 -3.73 7.49 -13.44
CA HIS A 143 -4.19 6.29 -12.74
C HIS A 143 -5.63 5.95 -13.12
N SER A 144 -6.03 4.71 -12.89
CA SER A 144 -7.42 4.28 -12.86
C SER A 144 -7.73 3.61 -11.52
N PHE A 145 -8.81 4.01 -10.87
CA PHE A 145 -9.13 3.60 -9.51
C PHE A 145 -10.22 2.52 -9.49
N VAL A 146 -10.18 1.67 -8.46
CA VAL A 146 -11.26 0.70 -8.20
C VAL A 146 -12.51 1.41 -7.69
N SER A 147 -12.32 2.37 -6.78
CA SER A 147 -13.43 3.10 -6.16
C SER A 147 -14.04 4.10 -7.14
N ARG A 148 -15.38 4.11 -7.22
CA ARG A 148 -16.12 5.13 -7.97
C ARG A 148 -15.93 6.53 -7.40
N LEU A 149 -15.71 6.64 -6.09
CA LEU A 149 -15.45 7.90 -5.42
C LEU A 149 -14.08 8.43 -5.86
N ASP A 150 -13.03 7.60 -5.78
CA ASP A 150 -11.69 8.00 -6.22
C ASP A 150 -11.66 8.33 -7.71
N THR A 151 -12.33 7.54 -8.55
CA THR A 151 -12.46 7.81 -9.99
C THR A 151 -13.04 9.20 -10.30
N ARG A 152 -13.88 9.74 -9.41
CA ARG A 152 -14.48 11.09 -9.58
C ARG A 152 -13.58 12.20 -9.05
N LEU A 153 -12.80 11.91 -7.99
CA LEU A 153 -11.99 12.90 -7.29
C LEU A 153 -10.58 13.02 -7.87
N PHE A 154 -10.04 11.94 -8.44
CA PHE A 154 -8.63 11.85 -8.80
C PHE A 154 -8.48 11.32 -10.23
N THR A 155 -7.88 12.13 -11.10
CA THR A 155 -7.43 11.73 -12.44
C THR A 155 -5.92 11.45 -12.50
N SER A 156 -5.19 11.89 -11.47
CA SER A 156 -3.77 11.67 -11.19
C SER A 156 -3.60 11.57 -9.67
N LEU A 157 -2.42 11.16 -9.20
CA LEU A 157 -2.11 11.20 -7.77
C LEU A 157 -2.28 12.64 -7.25
N PRO A 158 -3.13 12.85 -6.23
CA PRO A 158 -3.24 14.16 -5.61
C PRO A 158 -1.95 14.52 -4.87
N GLY A 159 -1.71 15.82 -4.68
CA GLY A 159 -0.51 16.31 -4.01
C GLY A 159 -0.34 15.70 -2.62
N THR A 160 0.90 15.52 -2.16
CA THR A 160 1.20 14.92 -0.84
C THR A 160 0.62 15.67 0.36
N HIS A 161 0.11 16.88 0.16
CA HIS A 161 -0.57 17.73 1.14
C HIS A 161 -2.10 17.58 1.15
N GLU A 162 -2.69 16.83 0.21
CA GLU A 162 -4.13 16.58 0.18
C GLU A 162 -4.53 15.51 1.20
N SER A 163 -4.92 15.97 2.39
CA SER A 163 -5.42 15.09 3.46
C SER A 163 -6.53 14.13 3.02
N THR A 164 -7.41 14.55 2.10
CA THR A 164 -8.55 13.75 1.61
C THR A 164 -8.19 12.48 0.84
N PHE A 165 -6.93 12.29 0.46
CA PHE A 165 -6.46 11.07 -0.22
C PHE A 165 -5.69 10.11 0.71
N TYR A 166 -5.19 10.61 1.85
CA TYR A 166 -4.39 9.83 2.78
C TYR A 166 -5.13 9.52 4.10
N GLN A 167 -6.37 10.03 4.25
CA GLN A 167 -7.29 9.85 5.37
C GLN A 167 -8.53 9.07 4.95
#